data_AF-A0A368ZEG5-F1
#
_entry.id   AF-A0A368ZEG5-F1
#
_cell.length_a   1.000
_cell.length_b   1.000
_cell.length_c   1.000
_cell.angle_alpha   90.00
_cell.angle_beta   90.00
_cell.angle_gamma   90.00
#
_symmetry.space_group_name_H-M   'P 1'
#
loop_
_entity.id
_entity.type
_entity.pdbx_description
1 polymer ?
#
loop_
_entity_poly.entity_id
_entity_poly.type
_entity_poly.pdbx_seq_one_letter_code
_entity_poly.pdbx_strand_id
1 'polypeptide(L)' 'MSLSGVGNATAGTLAADAIKSLLTKTTNKPATKGDLKALIETLNGRYHLVKNMPANEFGQYPYFDLVEGVLVYLSINTTI' A
#
# COMPACT_ATOMS: atom_id res chain seq x y z
N MET A 1 26.15 24.73 -31.23
CA MET A 1 25.67 24.00 -30.04
C MET A 1 26.69 22.91 -29.73
N SER A 2 27.42 22.99 -28.62
CA SER A 2 28.53 22.06 -28.35
C SER A 2 28.06 20.82 -27.58
N LEU A 3 28.64 19.66 -27.94
CA LEU A 3 28.45 18.39 -27.23
C LEU A 3 28.79 18.50 -25.74
N SER A 4 29.76 19.34 -25.40
CA SER A 4 30.22 19.62 -24.04
C SER A 4 29.25 20.50 -23.22
N GLY A 5 28.51 21.40 -23.86
CA GLY A 5 27.44 22.18 -23.20
C GLY A 5 26.21 21.32 -22.87
N VAL A 6 25.85 20.40 -23.78
CA VAL A 6 24.76 19.44 -23.55
C VAL A 6 25.19 18.36 -22.54
N GLY A 7 26.40 17.83 -22.65
CA GLY A 7 26.92 16.80 -21.75
C GLY A 7 27.05 17.25 -20.29
N ASN A 8 27.57 18.45 -20.03
CA ASN A 8 27.70 18.98 -18.67
C ASN A 8 26.34 19.36 -18.07
N ALA A 9 25.40 19.87 -18.88
CA ALA A 9 24.04 20.16 -18.42
C ALA A 9 23.31 18.86 -18.05
N THR A 10 23.38 17.82 -18.89
CA THR A 10 22.75 16.52 -18.62
C THR A 10 23.35 15.85 -17.37
N ALA A 11 24.67 15.89 -17.20
CA ALA A 11 25.33 15.35 -16.01
C ALA A 11 24.92 16.12 -14.74
N GLY A 12 24.85 17.45 -14.81
CA GLY A 12 24.42 18.31 -13.72
C GLY A 12 22.96 18.08 -13.32
N THR A 13 22.05 17.94 -14.29
CA THR A 13 20.64 17.64 -14.02
C THR A 13 20.46 16.26 -13.39
N LEU A 14 21.19 15.25 -13.88
CA LEU A 14 21.10 13.89 -13.35
C LEU A 14 21.62 13.81 -11.90
N ALA A 15 22.71 14.52 -11.60
CA ALA A 15 23.24 14.64 -10.24
C ALA A 15 22.27 15.37 -9.30
N ALA A 16 21.69 16.48 -9.76
CA ALA A 16 20.71 17.24 -8.99
C ALA A 16 19.45 16.41 -8.67
N ASP A 17 18.93 15.66 -9.65
CA ASP A 17 17.76 14.80 -9.46
C ASP A 17 18.03 13.61 -8.53
N ALA A 18 19.24 13.03 -8.59
CA ALA A 18 19.64 11.98 -7.66
C ALA A 18 19.69 12.47 -6.21
N ILE A 19 20.31 13.64 -5.98
CA ILE A 19 20.36 14.28 -4.66
C ILE A 19 18.94 14.61 -4.17
N LYS A 20 18.12 15.19 -5.05
CA LYS A 20 16.71 15.51 -4.73
C LYS A 20 15.93 14.26 -4.33
N SER A 21 16.07 13.16 -5.07
CA SER A 21 15.40 11.89 -4.76
C SER A 21 15.83 11.29 -3.42
N LEU A 22 17.13 11.39 -3.08
CA LEU A 22 17.68 10.89 -1.83
C LEU A 22 17.18 11.70 -0.62
N LEU A 23 17.13 13.03 -0.76
CA LEU A 23 16.71 13.95 0.30
C LEU A 23 15.18 14.09 0.42
N THR A 24 14.41 13.65 -0.58
CA THR A 24 12.95 13.69 -0.54
C THR A 24 12.44 12.68 0.50
N LYS A 25 11.67 13.17 1.48
CA LYS A 25 11.00 12.32 2.48
C LYS A 25 10.08 11.30 1.81
N THR A 26 9.98 10.09 2.36
CA THR A 26 9.18 8.99 1.80
C THR A 26 7.73 9.37 1.52
N THR A 27 7.09 10.15 2.39
CA THR A 27 5.72 10.66 2.22
C THR A 27 5.55 11.60 1.03
N ASN A 28 6.65 12.24 0.59
CA ASN A 28 6.67 13.18 -0.53
C ASN A 28 7.20 12.52 -1.81
N LYS A 29 7.59 11.23 -1.75
CA LYS A 29 7.97 10.47 -2.94
C LYS A 29 6.69 10.04 -3.67
N PRO A 30 6.65 10.12 -5.01
CA PRO A 30 5.53 9.61 -5.77
C PRO A 30 5.40 8.10 -5.54
N ALA A 31 4.16 7.62 -5.36
CA ALA A 31 3.90 6.18 -5.24
C ALA A 31 4.27 5.47 -6.55
N THR A 32 4.99 4.35 -6.44
CA THR A 32 5.31 3.51 -7.58
C THR A 32 4.14 2.58 -7.91
N LYS A 33 4.13 2.02 -9.13
CA LYS A 33 3.16 0.97 -9.48
C LYS A 33 3.25 -0.24 -8.55
N GLY A 34 4.45 -0.54 -8.03
CA GLY A 34 4.66 -1.61 -7.04
C GLY A 34 3.98 -1.30 -5.72
N ASP A 35 4.09 -0.07 -5.24
CA ASP A 35 3.42 0.37 -4.00
C ASP A 35 1.90 0.27 -4.13
N LEU A 36 1.36 0.68 -5.28
CA LEU A 36 -0.07 0.55 -5.56
C LEU A 36 -0.52 -0.91 -5.61
N LYS A 37 0.27 -1.79 -6.23
CA LYS A 37 -0.03 -3.23 -6.28
C LYS A 37 -0.03 -3.84 -4.89
N ALA A 38 0.97 -3.53 -4.06
CA ALA A 38 1.03 -4.00 -2.68
C ALA A 38 -0.15 -3.49 -1.83
N LEU A 39 -0.56 -2.23 -2.04
CA LEU A 39 -1.74 -1.65 -1.40
C LEU A 39 -3.02 -2.40 -1.82
N ILE A 40 -3.20 -2.64 -3.12
CA ILE A 40 -4.35 -3.37 -3.64
C ILE A 40 -4.37 -4.79 -3.06
N GLU A 41 -3.25 -5.50 -3.07
CA GLU A 41 -3.15 -6.86 -2.52
C GLU A 41 -3.51 -6.91 -1.03
N THR A 42 -3.09 -5.91 -0.26
CA THR A 42 -3.44 -5.78 1.18
C THR A 42 -4.94 -5.51 1.39
N LEU A 43 -5.57 -4.81 0.45
CA LEU A 43 -7.00 -4.47 0.48
C LEU A 43 -7.87 -5.46 -0.30
N ASN A 44 -7.29 -6.50 -0.92
CA ASN A 44 -7.99 -7.40 -1.85
C ASN A 44 -8.91 -8.41 -1.15
N GLY A 45 -9.24 -8.21 0.12
CA GLY A 45 -10.13 -9.06 0.91
C GLY A 45 -11.47 -8.38 1.16
N ARG A 46 -12.59 -9.10 1.01
CA ARG A 46 -13.90 -8.57 1.41
C ARG A 46 -14.00 -8.39 2.93
N TYR A 47 -13.41 -9.32 3.69
CA TYR A 47 -13.55 -9.41 5.13
C TYR A 47 -12.24 -9.05 5.84
N HIS A 48 -12.26 -8.05 6.71
CA HIS A 48 -11.09 -7.58 7.45
C HIS A 48 -11.27 -7.78 8.96
N LEU A 49 -10.32 -8.46 9.60
CA LEU A 49 -10.37 -8.75 11.03
C LEU A 49 -10.40 -7.45 11.88
N VAL A 50 -11.37 -7.35 12.78
CA VAL A 50 -11.52 -6.25 13.73
C VAL A 50 -10.76 -6.58 15.01
N LYS A 51 -9.59 -5.96 15.21
CA LYS A 51 -8.65 -6.32 16.28
C LYS A 51 -8.98 -5.73 17.66
N ASN A 52 -9.85 -4.73 17.71
CA ASN A 52 -10.22 -4.02 18.94
C ASN A 52 -11.52 -4.55 19.58
N MET A 53 -11.99 -5.73 19.15
CA MET A 53 -13.19 -6.36 19.69
C MET A 53 -12.90 -7.82 20.11
N PRO A 54 -13.48 -8.28 21.23
CA PRO A 54 -13.37 -9.67 21.65
C PRO A 54 -14.16 -10.59 20.71
N ALA A 55 -13.88 -11.89 20.79
CA ALA A 55 -14.69 -12.92 20.15
C ALA A 55 -16.11 -12.96 20.73
N ASN A 56 -17.07 -13.44 19.95
CA ASN A 56 -18.45 -13.63 20.41
C ASN A 56 -18.57 -14.85 21.36
N GLU A 57 -19.78 -15.12 21.85
CA GLU A 57 -20.09 -16.24 22.75
C GLU A 57 -19.77 -17.62 22.15
N PHE A 58 -19.63 -17.70 20.83
CA PHE A 58 -19.25 -18.92 20.09
C PHE A 58 -17.75 -18.98 19.76
N GLY A 59 -16.93 -18.05 20.26
CA GLY A 59 -15.50 -17.99 20.01
C GLY A 59 -15.09 -17.49 18.61
N GLN A 60 -16.04 -16.96 17.83
CA GLN A 60 -15.77 -16.41 16.50
C GLN A 60 -15.27 -14.97 16.60
N TYR A 61 -14.28 -14.63 15.79
CA TYR A 61 -13.75 -13.26 15.71
C TYR A 61 -14.57 -12.39 14.75
N PRO A 62 -14.73 -11.09 15.06
CA PRO A 62 -15.45 -10.15 14.20
C PRO A 62 -14.61 -9.74 12.98
N TYR A 63 -15.26 -9.71 11.81
CA TYR A 63 -14.71 -9.18 10.57
C TYR A 63 -15.59 -8.04 10.06
N PHE A 64 -14.99 -7.02 9.49
CA PHE A 64 -15.69 -5.96 8.79
C PHE A 64 -15.81 -6.33 7.31
N ASP A 65 -17.03 -6.34 6.80
CA ASP A 65 -17.34 -6.55 5.39
C ASP A 65 -17.24 -5.23 4.63
N LEU A 66 -16.27 -5.11 3.72
CA LEU A 66 -16.06 -3.89 2.92
C LEU A 66 -17.12 -3.68 1.82
N VAL A 67 -17.87 -4.73 1.43
CA VAL A 67 -18.93 -4.63 0.42
C VAL A 67 -20.24 -4.20 1.05
N GLU A 68 -20.61 -4.83 2.16
CA GLU A 68 -21.88 -4.56 2.85
C GLU A 68 -21.78 -3.48 3.94
N GLY A 69 -20.55 -3.12 4.35
CA GLY A 69 -20.31 -2.08 5.37
C GLY A 69 -20.75 -2.50 6.78
N VAL A 70 -20.84 -3.80 7.04
CA VAL A 70 -21.35 -4.37 8.29
C VAL A 70 -20.32 -5.23 9.00
N LEU A 71 -20.51 -5.40 10.30
CA LEU A 71 -19.70 -6.31 11.11
C LEU A 71 -20.31 -7.71 11.09
N VAL A 72 -19.52 -8.69 10.68
CA VAL A 72 -19.94 -10.09 10.52
C VAL A 72 -19.03 -11.03 11.31
N TYR A 73 -19.57 -12.18 11.72
CA TYR A 73 -18.81 -13.27 12.31
C TYR A 73 -18.80 -14.43 11.32
N LEU A 74 -17.60 -14.80 10.87
CA LEU A 74 -17.45 -15.87 9.87
C LEU A 74 -17.51 -17.24 10.56
N SER A 75 -18.46 -18.08 10.12
CA SER A 75 -18.55 -19.48 10.54
C SER A 75 -17.91 -20.39 9.49
N ILE A 76 -16.99 -21.25 9.91
CA ILE A 76 -16.49 -22.32 9.06
C ILE A 76 -17.50 -23.46 9.04
N ASN A 77 -18.27 -23.58 7.95
CA ASN A 77 -19.08 -24.77 7.72
C ASN A 77 -18.15 -25.89 7.23
N THR A 78 -17.58 -26.67 8.15
CA THR A 78 -16.90 -27.92 7.80
C THR A 78 -17.95 -28.90 7.32
N THR A 79 -18.05 -29.08 6.00
CA THR A 79 -18.82 -30.20 5.44
C THR A 79 -18.01 -31.46 5.70
N ILE A 80 -18.55 -32.37 6.51
CA ILE A 80 -17.95 -33.67 6.87
C ILE A 80 -18.32 -34.70 5.80
#